data_AF-A0A4V1ZT78-F1
#
_entry.id   AF-A0A4V1ZT78-F1
#
_cell.length_a   1.000
_cell.length_b   1.000
_cell.length_c   1.000
_cell.angle_alpha   90.00
_cell.angle_beta   90.00
_cell.angle_gamma   90.00
#
_symmetry.space_group_name_H-M   'P 1'
#
loop_
_entity.id
_entity.type
_entity.pdbx_description
1 polymer ?
#
loop_
_entity_poly.entity_id
_entity_poly.type
_entity_poly.pdbx_seq_one_letter_code
_entity_poly.pdbx_strand_id
1 'polypeptide(L)'
;MPESVRPDSAAEAPEFDPKTANIPAALAITLRRPAAPLGRRSYRTRLVRTGHWASRREAVEILTCTYAGPLVLALLPATAATPAQVLAGPGYDPTAPLRPLELTQAAVLHLCGDRAPQVQAYAMLYNLHFQQAPDVARLLDYYNRIAVTVNE
;
A
#
# COMPACT_ATOMS: atom_id res chain seq x y z
N MET A 1 11.72 -55.35 -0.92
CA MET A 1 11.76 -54.07 -1.67
C MET A 1 10.52 -53.27 -1.28
N PRO A 2 10.61 -52.32 -0.34
CA PRO A 2 9.53 -51.37 -0.09
C PRO A 2 9.76 -50.05 -0.82
N GLU A 3 8.65 -49.51 -1.31
CA GLU A 3 8.48 -48.34 -2.16
C GLU A 3 8.83 -47.03 -1.42
N SER A 4 9.70 -46.22 -2.01
CA SER A 4 10.17 -44.96 -1.44
C SER A 4 9.25 -43.81 -1.87
N VAL A 5 8.26 -43.46 -1.05
CA VAL A 5 7.42 -42.27 -1.24
C VAL A 5 8.21 -41.03 -0.87
N ARG A 6 8.51 -40.18 -1.86
CA ARG A 6 8.99 -38.81 -1.66
C ARG A 6 7.78 -37.89 -1.45
N PRO A 7 7.75 -37.02 -0.43
CA PRO A 7 6.75 -35.96 -0.37
C PRO A 7 7.30 -34.76 -1.17
N ASP A 8 6.87 -34.64 -2.43
CA ASP A 8 6.95 -33.38 -3.16
C ASP A 8 5.67 -32.60 -2.83
N SER A 9 5.77 -31.64 -1.92
CA SER A 9 4.68 -30.73 -1.57
C SER A 9 5.26 -29.40 -1.14
N ALA A 10 5.95 -28.74 -2.08
CA ALA A 10 5.92 -27.29 -2.12
C ALA A 10 4.57 -26.92 -2.73
N ALA A 11 3.63 -26.46 -1.89
CA ALA A 11 2.41 -25.85 -2.38
C ALA A 11 2.79 -24.57 -3.13
N GLU A 12 2.93 -24.67 -4.45
CA GLU A 12 3.02 -23.53 -5.35
C GLU A 12 1.78 -22.66 -5.10
N ALA A 13 2.03 -21.45 -4.62
CA ALA A 13 0.99 -20.42 -4.56
C ALA A 13 0.41 -20.28 -5.97
N PRO A 14 -0.92 -20.17 -6.13
CA PRO A 14 -1.55 -20.10 -7.44
C PRO A 14 -0.92 -18.96 -8.25
N GLU A 15 -0.28 -19.33 -9.36
CA GLU A 15 0.30 -18.41 -10.33
C GLU A 15 -0.83 -17.52 -10.86
N PHE A 16 -0.80 -16.24 -10.47
CA PHE A 16 -1.88 -15.30 -10.77
C PHE A 16 -1.84 -14.93 -12.27
N ASP A 17 -2.84 -15.36 -13.03
CA ASP A 17 -2.96 -15.03 -14.45
C ASP A 17 -3.38 -13.55 -14.62
N PRO A 18 -2.50 -12.69 -15.19
CA PRO A 18 -2.78 -11.27 -15.40
C PRO A 18 -3.97 -11.01 -16.35
N LYS A 19 -4.45 -12.02 -17.11
CA LYS A 19 -5.66 -11.90 -17.93
C LYS A 19 -6.94 -11.87 -17.09
N THR A 20 -6.90 -12.45 -15.88
CA THR A 20 -8.03 -12.46 -14.93
C THR A 20 -8.11 -11.15 -14.14
N ALA A 21 -6.99 -10.43 -14.03
CA ALA A 21 -6.98 -9.04 -13.61
C ALA A 21 -7.55 -8.20 -14.76
N ASN A 22 -8.88 -8.19 -14.90
CA ASN A 22 -9.59 -7.33 -15.83
C ASN A 22 -9.45 -5.87 -15.38
N ILE A 23 -8.25 -5.31 -15.53
CA ILE A 23 -7.93 -3.90 -15.30
C ILE A 23 -8.21 -3.21 -16.64
N PRO A 24 -9.27 -2.38 -16.75
CA PRO A 24 -9.54 -1.64 -17.97
C PRO A 24 -8.30 -0.87 -18.44
N ALA A 25 -7.93 -1.01 -19.71
CA ALA A 25 -6.81 -0.26 -20.31
C ALA A 25 -6.99 1.28 -20.18
N ALA A 26 -8.24 1.75 -20.03
CA ALA A 26 -8.55 3.13 -19.72
C ALA A 26 -8.02 3.59 -18.34
N LEU A 27 -8.04 2.70 -17.33
CA LEU A 27 -7.40 2.96 -16.03
C LEU A 27 -5.88 3.01 -16.19
N ALA A 28 -5.29 2.13 -17.01
CA ALA A 28 -3.84 2.10 -17.22
C ALA A 28 -3.27 3.43 -17.78
N ILE A 29 -4.06 4.17 -18.57
CA ILE A 29 -3.69 5.48 -19.14
C ILE A 29 -3.86 6.61 -18.11
N THR A 30 -4.91 6.57 -17.27
CA THR A 30 -5.11 7.53 -16.16
C THR A 30 -4.22 7.25 -14.94
N LEU A 31 -3.56 6.07 -14.90
CA LEU A 31 -2.64 5.63 -13.85
C LEU A 31 -1.19 6.00 -14.08
N ARG A 32 -0.84 6.64 -15.22
CA ARG A 32 0.35 7.47 -15.27
C ARG A 32 0.18 8.55 -14.21
N ARG A 33 0.84 8.38 -13.06
CA ARG A 33 1.00 9.43 -12.06
C ARG A 33 1.37 10.70 -12.84
N PRO A 34 0.55 11.78 -12.84
CA PRO A 34 1.09 13.07 -13.22
C PRO A 34 2.32 13.23 -12.35
N ALA A 35 3.51 13.37 -12.95
CA ALA A 35 4.77 13.42 -12.23
C ALA A 35 4.53 14.26 -10.97
N ALA A 36 4.57 13.62 -9.78
CA ALA A 36 4.25 14.30 -8.55
C ALA A 36 5.11 15.56 -8.57
N PRO A 37 4.52 16.78 -8.47
CA PRO A 37 5.29 18.01 -8.66
C PRO A 37 6.49 17.90 -7.73
N LEU A 38 7.67 17.75 -8.34
CA LEU A 38 8.94 17.59 -7.64
C LEU A 38 9.12 18.85 -6.80
N GLY A 39 8.72 18.80 -5.52
CA GLY A 39 8.86 19.94 -4.61
C GLY A 39 7.80 20.14 -3.55
N ARG A 40 6.56 19.63 -3.66
CA ARG A 40 5.53 19.90 -2.64
C ARG A 40 5.30 18.71 -1.70
N ARG A 41 6.14 18.63 -0.66
CA ARG A 41 5.89 17.74 0.49
C ARG A 41 4.66 18.22 1.23
N SER A 42 3.65 17.36 1.38
CA SER A 42 2.42 17.70 2.08
C SER A 42 2.46 17.17 3.50
N TYR A 43 2.78 18.03 4.46
CA TYR A 43 2.77 17.67 5.88
C TYR A 43 1.37 17.83 6.50
N ARG A 44 0.94 16.85 7.28
CA ARG A 44 -0.32 16.88 8.04
C ARG A 44 -0.08 16.36 9.44
N THR A 45 -0.78 16.92 10.41
CA THR A 45 -0.82 16.35 11.75
C THR A 45 -1.78 15.18 11.76
N ARG A 46 -1.28 13.97 12.04
CA ARG A 46 -2.07 12.74 12.13
C ARG A 46 -1.84 12.08 13.48
N LEU A 47 -2.84 11.34 13.94
CA LEU A 47 -2.65 10.45 15.08
C LEU A 47 -1.81 9.25 14.61
N VAL A 48 -0.70 8.97 15.30
CA VAL A 48 0.24 7.89 15.00
C VAL A 48 0.28 6.95 16.19
N ARG A 49 0.21 5.64 15.94
CA ARG A 49 0.29 4.62 16.98
C ARG A 49 1.74 4.40 17.41
N THR A 50 2.06 4.80 18.63
CA THR A 50 3.38 4.66 19.25
C THR A 50 3.33 3.54 20.29
N GLY A 51 3.25 2.29 19.83
CA GLY A 51 3.16 1.10 20.68
C GLY A 51 1.76 0.50 20.82
N HIS A 52 1.57 -0.39 21.82
CA HIS A 52 0.36 -1.20 21.90
C HIS A 52 -0.88 -0.40 22.33
N TRP A 53 -0.74 0.58 23.24
CA TRP A 53 -1.88 1.34 23.78
C TRP A 53 -1.80 2.86 23.65
N ALA A 54 -0.68 3.39 23.14
CA ALA A 54 -0.47 4.82 23.02
C ALA A 54 -0.56 5.29 21.57
N SER A 55 -1.20 6.43 21.37
CA SER A 55 -1.17 7.16 20.10
C SER A 55 -0.86 8.62 20.36
N ARG A 56 -0.07 9.22 19.48
CA ARG A 56 0.37 10.62 19.59
C ARG A 56 0.11 11.36 18.29
N ARG A 57 -0.23 12.64 18.39
CA ARG A 57 -0.34 13.51 17.21
C ARG A 57 1.06 13.91 16.76
N GLU A 58 1.41 13.51 15.55
CA GLU A 58 2.72 13.78 14.94
C GLU A 58 2.54 14.43 13.57
N ALA A 59 3.52 15.24 13.17
CA ALA A 59 3.57 15.80 11.83
C ALA A 59 4.13 14.74 10.87
N VAL A 60 3.30 14.28 9.94
CA VAL A 60 3.65 13.25 8.97
C VAL A 60 3.59 13.80 7.56
N GLU A 61 4.50 13.35 6.69
CA GLU A 61 4.49 13.65 5.27
C GLU A 61 3.55 12.69 4.55
N ILE A 62 2.54 13.18 3.85
CA ILE A 62 1.62 12.36 3.07
C ILE A 62 2.28 11.99 1.74
N LEU A 63 2.41 10.69 1.48
CA LEU A 63 3.06 10.14 0.27
C LEU A 63 2.06 9.79 -0.84
N THR A 64 0.83 9.42 -0.47
CA THR A 64 -0.27 9.21 -1.43
C THR A 64 -0.72 10.53 -2.03
N CYS A 65 -0.94 10.56 -3.33
CA CYS A 65 -1.43 11.76 -4.02
C CYS A 65 -2.87 12.10 -3.61
N THR A 66 -3.70 11.10 -3.34
CA THR A 66 -5.09 11.31 -2.95
C THR A 66 -5.23 11.18 -1.44
N TYR A 67 -5.32 12.31 -0.74
CA TYR A 67 -5.61 12.34 0.70
C TYR A 67 -7.07 12.00 1.04
N ALA A 68 -7.96 12.09 0.05
CA ALA A 68 -9.38 11.72 0.16
C ALA A 68 -9.64 10.29 -0.34
N GLY A 69 -8.76 9.34 0.02
CA GLY A 69 -8.92 7.92 -0.27
C GLY A 69 -9.22 7.11 0.99
N PRO A 70 -9.70 5.86 0.85
CA PRO A 70 -9.90 4.96 1.98
C PRO A 70 -8.60 4.70 2.76
N LEU A 71 -7.44 4.67 2.08
CA LEU A 71 -6.14 4.49 2.71
C LEU A 71 -5.22 5.67 2.45
N VAL A 72 -4.34 5.97 3.39
CA VAL A 72 -3.28 6.96 3.26
C VAL A 72 -1.95 6.33 3.62
N LEU A 73 -0.91 6.66 2.85
CA LEU A 73 0.48 6.35 3.20
C LEU A 73 1.15 7.64 3.67
N ALA A 74 1.82 7.57 4.81
CA ALA A 74 2.54 8.69 5.36
C ALA A 74 3.95 8.29 5.81
N LEU A 75 4.88 9.24 5.78
CA LEU A 75 6.21 9.11 6.33
C LEU A 75 6.31 9.96 7.60
N LEU A 76 6.59 9.32 8.73
CA LEU A 76 7.05 9.99 9.92
C LEU A 76 8.55 10.25 9.76
N PRO A 77 9.00 11.52 9.75
CA PRO A 77 10.41 11.84 9.59
C PRO A 77 11.25 11.27 10.75
N ALA A 78 12.53 10.99 10.46
CA ALA A 78 13.47 10.58 11.49
C ALA A 78 13.67 11.71 12.51
N THR A 79 13.83 11.34 13.77
CA THR A 79 14.25 12.23 14.85
C THR A 79 15.62 11.79 15.36
N ALA A 80 16.22 12.56 16.28
CA ALA A 80 17.45 12.16 16.94
C ALA A 80 17.33 10.81 17.70
N ALA A 81 16.11 10.42 18.10
CA ALA A 81 15.86 9.22 18.89
C ALA A 81 15.22 8.07 18.09
N THR A 82 14.64 8.34 16.91
CA THR A 82 13.88 7.34 16.14
C THR A 82 14.16 7.44 14.64
N PRO A 83 14.35 6.31 13.93
CA PRO A 83 14.46 6.32 12.48
C PRO A 83 13.14 6.74 11.84
N ALA A 84 13.18 7.14 10.57
CA ALA A 84 11.98 7.45 9.81
C ALA A 84 11.10 6.19 9.69
N GLN A 85 9.78 6.37 9.75
CA GLN A 85 8.82 5.26 9.71
C GLN A 85 7.76 5.49 8.66
N VAL A 86 7.49 4.47 7.85
CA VAL A 86 6.34 4.46 6.97
C VAL A 86 5.12 4.01 7.75
N LEU A 87 4.05 4.79 7.63
CA LEU A 87 2.79 4.59 8.32
C LEU A 87 1.67 4.46 7.31
N ALA A 88 0.70 3.59 7.59
CA ALA A 88 -0.52 3.48 6.82
C ALA A 88 -1.76 3.40 7.72
N GLY A 89 -2.90 3.77 7.15
CA GLY A 89 -4.18 3.69 7.85
C GLY A 89 -5.30 4.38 7.09
N PRO A 90 -6.47 4.56 7.72
CA PRO A 90 -7.63 5.17 7.09
C PRO A 90 -7.34 6.62 6.65
N GLY A 91 -7.55 6.91 5.38
CA GLY A 91 -7.39 8.26 4.83
C GLY A 91 -8.55 9.18 5.21
N TYR A 92 -9.79 8.70 5.04
CA TYR A 92 -11.02 9.45 5.34
C TYR A 92 -11.22 9.82 6.80
N ASP A 93 -10.68 9.03 7.73
CA ASP A 93 -10.79 9.31 9.15
C ASP A 93 -9.47 9.91 9.67
N PRO A 94 -9.38 11.23 9.90
CA PRO A 94 -8.20 11.87 10.46
C PRO A 94 -7.96 11.55 11.94
N THR A 95 -8.96 11.01 12.64
CA THR A 95 -8.88 10.64 14.05
C THR A 95 -8.40 9.20 14.23
N ALA A 96 -8.56 8.35 13.21
CA ALA A 96 -8.00 7.01 13.21
C ALA A 96 -6.46 7.06 13.22
N PRO A 97 -5.82 6.31 14.14
CA PRO A 97 -4.37 6.28 14.24
C PRO A 97 -3.76 5.55 13.05
N LEU A 98 -2.79 6.21 12.40
CA LEU A 98 -1.90 5.56 11.45
C LEU A 98 -0.99 4.58 12.19
N ARG A 99 -0.72 3.44 11.56
CA ARG A 99 0.11 2.37 12.12
C ARG A 99 1.37 2.19 11.30
N PRO A 100 2.49 1.80 11.92
CA PRO A 100 3.67 1.36 11.16
C PRO A 100 3.29 0.33 10.13
N LEU A 101 3.72 0.55 8.90
CA LEU A 101 3.57 -0.37 7.79
C LEU A 101 4.96 -0.89 7.43
N GLU A 102 5.13 -2.20 7.52
CA GLU A 102 6.30 -2.86 6.96
C GLU A 102 6.22 -2.82 5.43
N LEU A 103 7.32 -2.42 4.78
CA LEU A 103 7.41 -2.37 3.32
C LEU A 103 7.65 -3.77 2.74
N THR A 104 6.66 -4.65 2.94
CA THR A 104 6.62 -6.01 2.42
C THR A 104 5.35 -6.22 1.60
N GLN A 105 5.40 -7.15 0.65
CA GLN A 105 4.23 -7.49 -0.16
C GLN A 105 3.06 -7.94 0.72
N ALA A 106 3.31 -8.84 1.68
CA ALA A 106 2.27 -9.36 2.55
C ALA A 106 1.57 -8.26 3.35
N ALA A 107 2.31 -7.33 3.94
CA ALA A 107 1.74 -6.25 4.75
C ALA A 107 0.91 -5.28 3.90
N VAL A 108 1.40 -4.89 2.72
CA VAL A 108 0.69 -3.99 1.80
C VAL A 108 -0.58 -4.65 1.25
N LEU A 109 -0.50 -5.92 0.84
CA LEU A 109 -1.66 -6.64 0.33
C LEU A 109 -2.71 -6.89 1.41
N HIS A 110 -2.29 -7.19 2.65
CA HIS A 110 -3.21 -7.32 3.78
C HIS A 110 -4.00 -6.03 4.03
N LEU A 111 -3.35 -4.86 3.91
CA LEU A 111 -3.99 -3.55 4.02
C LEU A 111 -5.06 -3.32 2.93
N CYS A 112 -4.85 -3.88 1.74
CA CYS A 112 -5.76 -3.76 0.58
C CYS A 112 -6.95 -4.74 0.60
N GLY A 113 -6.97 -5.72 1.52
CA GLY A 113 -8.07 -6.66 1.71
C GLY A 113 -8.51 -7.35 0.41
N ASP A 114 -9.81 -7.33 0.11
CA ASP A 114 -10.41 -7.99 -1.05
C ASP A 114 -9.86 -7.52 -2.40
N ARG A 115 -9.20 -6.34 -2.42
CA ARG A 115 -8.62 -5.76 -3.63
C ARG A 115 -7.12 -6.04 -3.78
N ALA A 116 -6.55 -6.87 -2.89
CA ALA A 116 -5.17 -7.31 -2.97
C ALA A 116 -4.79 -7.90 -4.34
N PRO A 117 -5.61 -8.76 -4.99
CA PRO A 117 -5.25 -9.32 -6.30
C PRO A 117 -5.06 -8.26 -7.38
N GLN A 118 -5.92 -7.23 -7.42
CA GLN A 118 -5.83 -6.13 -8.39
C GLN A 118 -4.60 -5.26 -8.11
N VAL A 119 -4.28 -5.01 -6.84
CA VAL A 119 -3.08 -4.25 -6.46
C VAL A 119 -1.80 -5.02 -6.81
N GLN A 120 -1.78 -6.34 -6.60
CA GLN A 120 -0.67 -7.20 -6.98
C GLN A 120 -0.47 -7.22 -8.51
N ALA A 121 -1.55 -7.37 -9.27
CA ALA A 121 -1.52 -7.31 -10.73
C ALA A 121 -0.94 -5.98 -11.23
N TYR A 122 -1.37 -4.87 -10.62
CA TYR A 122 -0.85 -3.54 -10.94
C TYR A 122 0.64 -3.41 -10.61
N ALA A 123 1.10 -3.98 -9.49
CA ALA A 123 2.52 -4.00 -9.15
C ALA A 123 3.36 -4.69 -10.23
N MET A 124 2.91 -5.86 -10.70
CA MET A 124 3.59 -6.62 -11.75
C MET A 124 3.59 -5.87 -13.09
N LEU A 125 2.45 -5.33 -13.50
CA LEU A 125 2.29 -4.64 -14.77
C LEU A 125 3.20 -3.41 -14.92
N TYR A 126 3.46 -2.71 -13.80
CA TYR A 126 4.26 -1.49 -13.78
C TYR A 126 5.64 -1.67 -13.11
N ASN A 127 6.05 -2.92 -12.84
CA ASN A 127 7.30 -3.28 -12.18
C ASN A 127 7.57 -2.48 -10.89
N LEU A 128 6.55 -2.40 -10.03
CA LEU A 128 6.58 -1.67 -8.75
C LEU A 128 7.05 -2.58 -7.61
N HIS A 129 7.83 -2.02 -6.69
CA HIS A 129 8.43 -2.78 -5.59
C HIS A 129 7.77 -2.45 -4.25
N PHE A 130 7.32 -3.48 -3.53
CA PHE A 130 6.70 -3.31 -2.21
C PHE A 130 7.66 -2.82 -1.12
N GLN A 131 8.97 -2.92 -1.37
CA GLN A 131 10.05 -2.47 -0.48
C GLN A 131 10.34 -0.97 -0.62
N GLN A 132 9.77 -0.30 -1.62
CA GLN A 132 10.03 1.10 -1.90
C GLN A 132 8.80 1.94 -1.56
N ALA A 133 8.93 2.85 -0.58
CA ALA A 133 7.82 3.71 -0.15
C ALA A 133 7.16 4.51 -1.30
N PRO A 134 7.91 5.05 -2.31
CA PRO A 134 7.30 5.72 -3.45
C PRO A 134 6.42 4.81 -4.32
N ASP A 135 6.78 3.53 -4.43
CA ASP A 135 6.03 2.53 -5.19
C ASP A 135 4.82 2.04 -4.42
N VAL A 136 4.96 1.80 -3.11
CA VAL A 136 3.82 1.52 -2.22
C VAL A 136 2.82 2.68 -2.23
N ALA A 137 3.26 3.93 -2.27
CA ALA A 137 2.35 5.07 -2.43
C ALA A 137 1.55 4.99 -3.73
N ARG A 138 2.17 4.57 -4.85
CA ARG A 138 1.47 4.38 -6.13
C ARG A 138 0.46 3.24 -6.07
N LEU A 139 0.82 2.14 -5.39
CA LEU A 139 -0.07 1.01 -5.18
C LEU A 139 -1.31 1.40 -4.38
N LEU A 140 -1.13 2.18 -3.32
CA LEU A 140 -2.24 2.66 -2.49
C LEU A 140 -3.06 3.75 -3.19
N ASP A 141 -2.44 4.60 -4.01
CA ASP A 141 -3.18 5.52 -4.89
C ASP A 141 -4.04 4.76 -5.91
N TYR A 142 -3.54 3.65 -6.48
CA TYR A 142 -4.35 2.77 -7.34
C TYR A 142 -5.50 2.15 -6.55
N TYR A 143 -5.22 1.55 -5.39
CA TYR A 143 -6.25 1.01 -4.50
C TYR A 143 -7.33 2.04 -4.20
N ASN A 144 -6.95 3.26 -3.81
CA ASN A 144 -7.89 4.32 -3.47
C ASN A 144 -8.83 4.66 -4.64
N ARG A 145 -8.34 4.66 -5.87
CA ARG A 145 -9.16 4.94 -7.07
C ARG A 145 -10.15 3.82 -7.36
N ILE A 146 -9.71 2.57 -7.30
CA ILE A 146 -10.60 1.43 -7.56
C ILE A 146 -11.60 1.23 -6.42
N ALA A 147 -11.23 1.58 -5.19
CA ALA A 147 -12.09 1.47 -4.03
C ALA A 147 -13.27 2.46 -4.05
N VAL A 148 -13.07 3.66 -4.61
CA VAL A 148 -14.11 4.71 -4.69
C VAL A 148 -15.11 4.47 -5.84
N THR A 149 -14.72 3.76 -6.89
CA THR A 149 -15.52 3.57 -8.12
C THR A 149 -16.65 2.54 -8.03
N VAL A 150 -16.99 2.04 -6.83
CA VAL A 150 -18.03 1.00 -6.63
C VAL A 150 -19.23 1.52 -5.81
N ASN A 151 -19.28 2.81 -5.50
CA ASN A 151 -20.43 3.43 -4.81
C ASN A 151 -21.43 4.08 -5.80
N GLU A 152 -21.82 3.36 -6.86
CA GLU A 152 -22.97 3.71 -7.71
C GLU A 152 -23.95 2.55 -7.81
#